data_AF-A0AAJ0CP64-F1
#
_entry.id   AF-A0AAJ0CP64-F1
#
_cell.length_a   1.000
_cell.length_b   1.000
_cell.length_c   1.000
_cell.angle_alpha   90.00
_cell.angle_beta   90.00
_cell.angle_gamma   90.00
#
_symmetry.space_group_name_H-M   'P 1'
#
loop_
_entity.id
_entity.type
_entity.pdbx_description
1 polymer ?
#
loop_
_entity_poly.entity_id
_entity_poly.type
_entity_poly.pdbx_seq_one_letter_code
_entity_poly.pdbx_strand_id
1 'polypeptide(L)'
;MDAAPPAWYTTHGLGAIKDTESGFVIAADSSSAKIRPSNLKELAGWIHYCIPNPGPNRPTLSKLRVDFSSQSATVDKVKLSFANEEKFKADDLQMTSSFQKDIRETPAYTNKGIEISVYIAFDNLNSWIKFQSVGVLTP
;
A
#
# COMPACT_ATOMS: atom_id res chain seq x y z
N MET A 1 31.05 13.75 -1.67
CA MET A 1 29.95 13.22 -0.84
C MET A 1 29.35 12.08 -1.63
N ASP A 2 29.57 10.85 -1.20
CA ASP A 2 28.98 9.68 -1.85
C ASP A 2 27.47 9.69 -1.59
N ALA A 3 26.68 9.46 -2.65
CA ALA A 3 25.24 9.27 -2.50
C ALA A 3 24.99 8.07 -1.58
N ALA A 4 24.10 8.23 -0.60
CA ALA A 4 23.78 7.15 0.31
C ALA A 4 23.16 5.97 -0.46
N PRO A 5 23.44 4.70 -0.11
CA PRO A 5 23.01 3.55 -0.90
C PRO A 5 21.47 3.43 -0.95
N PRO A 6 20.89 2.75 -1.95
CA PRO A 6 19.45 2.56 -2.02
C PRO A 6 18.88 1.95 -0.73
N ALA A 7 17.75 2.48 -0.25
CA ALA A 7 17.14 2.06 1.01
C ALA A 7 15.62 1.96 0.90
N TRP A 8 15.08 0.84 1.39
CA TRP A 8 13.64 0.60 1.50
C TRP A 8 13.08 1.25 2.77
N TYR A 9 12.00 2.00 2.59
CA TYR A 9 11.19 2.57 3.66
C TYR A 9 9.85 1.85 3.66
N THR A 10 9.62 1.06 4.70
CA THR A 10 8.50 0.12 4.76
C THR A 10 7.69 0.30 6.02
N THR A 11 6.39 0.05 5.91
CA THR A 11 5.47 -0.12 7.03
C THR A 11 4.99 -1.58 7.04
N HIS A 12 4.88 -2.15 8.24
CA HIS A 12 4.32 -3.48 8.45
C HIS A 12 2.83 -3.50 8.09
N GLY A 13 2.31 -4.68 7.73
CA GLY A 13 0.90 -4.85 7.40
C GLY A 13 -0.07 -4.37 8.48
N LEU A 14 0.32 -4.39 9.76
CA LEU A 14 -0.44 -3.82 10.87
C LEU A 14 -0.77 -2.33 10.74
N GLY A 15 -0.02 -1.57 9.93
CA GLY A 15 -0.31 -0.17 9.64
C GLY A 15 -1.49 0.07 8.70
N ALA A 16 -2.29 -0.97 8.42
CA ALA A 16 -3.46 -0.90 7.55
C ALA A 16 -4.55 0.01 8.16
N ILE A 17 -4.92 1.04 7.42
CA ILE A 17 -6.01 1.95 7.76
C ILE A 17 -7.11 1.78 6.70
N LYS A 18 -8.32 1.42 7.09
CA LYS A 18 -9.48 1.38 6.17
C LYS A 18 -10.16 2.74 6.09
N ASP A 19 -10.91 2.96 5.01
CA ASP A 19 -11.88 4.06 4.96
C ASP A 19 -12.86 3.98 6.15
N THR A 20 -13.28 5.13 6.65
CA THR A 20 -14.21 5.23 7.79
C THR A 20 -15.49 4.45 7.54
N GLU A 21 -16.04 4.58 6.33
CA GLU A 21 -17.28 3.94 5.90
C GLU A 21 -17.08 2.50 5.41
N SER A 22 -15.83 2.02 5.31
CA SER A 22 -15.58 0.65 4.88
C SER A 22 -16.06 -0.36 5.92
N GLY A 23 -16.84 -1.32 5.47
CA GLY A 23 -17.29 -2.51 6.19
C GLY A 23 -16.22 -3.58 6.27
N PHE A 24 -14.94 -3.25 6.15
CA PHE A 24 -13.86 -4.21 6.34
C PHE A 24 -13.53 -4.40 7.82
N VAL A 25 -13.26 -5.64 8.18
CA VAL A 25 -12.69 -6.02 9.47
C VAL A 25 -11.20 -6.23 9.29
N ILE A 26 -10.41 -5.52 10.08
CA ILE A 26 -8.95 -5.68 10.14
C ILE A 26 -8.62 -6.43 11.43
N ALA A 27 -8.05 -7.62 11.29
CA ALA A 27 -7.54 -8.40 12.40
C ALA A 27 -6.00 -8.41 12.37
N ALA A 28 -5.39 -8.08 13.50
CA ALA A 28 -3.94 -8.23 13.67
C ALA A 28 -3.55 -9.71 13.68
N ASP A 29 -2.49 -10.04 12.96
CA ASP A 29 -1.89 -11.37 12.91
C ASP A 29 -0.37 -11.20 12.94
N SER A 30 0.22 -11.20 14.14
CA SER A 30 1.64 -10.87 14.35
C SER A 30 1.99 -9.52 13.70
N SER A 31 2.97 -9.45 12.78
CA SER A 31 3.37 -8.21 12.08
C SER A 31 2.52 -7.87 10.84
N SER A 32 1.40 -8.54 10.64
CA SER A 32 0.56 -8.42 9.45
C SER A 32 -0.89 -8.12 9.81
N ALA A 33 -1.63 -7.59 8.84
CA ALA A 33 -3.07 -7.35 8.99
C ALA A 33 -3.84 -8.24 8.04
N LYS A 34 -4.75 -9.05 8.57
CA LYS A 34 -5.71 -9.84 7.81
C LYS A 34 -7.02 -9.07 7.69
N ILE A 35 -7.41 -8.77 6.46
CA ILE A 35 -8.54 -7.93 6.10
C ILE A 35 -9.60 -8.81 5.45
N ARG A 36 -10.85 -8.64 5.88
CA ARG A 36 -12.02 -9.36 5.37
C ARG A 36 -13.21 -8.41 5.22
N PRO A 37 -14.10 -8.62 4.26
CA PRO A 37 -15.38 -7.92 4.22
C PRO A 37 -16.29 -8.41 5.37
N SER A 38 -17.07 -7.52 5.98
CA SER A 38 -18.06 -7.86 7.01
C SER A 38 -19.47 -8.09 6.44
N ASN A 39 -19.74 -7.60 5.24
CA ASN A 39 -21.06 -7.63 4.63
C ASN A 39 -20.98 -7.68 3.09
N LEU A 40 -22.06 -8.12 2.45
CA LEU A 40 -22.11 -8.31 0.99
C LEU A 40 -22.24 -7.02 0.17
N LYS A 41 -22.54 -5.89 0.81
CA LYS A 41 -22.71 -4.61 0.11
C LYS A 41 -21.36 -3.96 -0.21
N GLU A 42 -20.33 -4.31 0.55
CA GLU A 42 -19.02 -3.69 0.51
C GLU A 42 -17.94 -4.77 0.38
N LEU A 43 -17.79 -5.26 -0.86
CA LEU A 43 -16.76 -6.24 -1.22
C LEU A 43 -15.53 -5.61 -1.85
N ALA A 44 -15.45 -4.28 -1.93
CA ALA A 44 -14.27 -3.60 -2.45
C ALA A 44 -14.07 -2.24 -1.78
N GLY A 45 -12.81 -1.79 -1.66
CA GLY A 45 -12.47 -0.58 -0.91
C GLY A 45 -10.98 -0.34 -0.75
N TRP A 46 -10.62 0.85 -0.27
CA TRP A 46 -9.23 1.23 -0.06
C TRP A 46 -8.72 0.87 1.33
N ILE A 47 -7.45 0.46 1.36
CA ILE A 47 -6.63 0.37 2.56
C ILE A 47 -5.41 1.26 2.37
N HIS A 48 -5.10 2.05 3.39
CA HIS A 48 -4.08 3.09 3.37
C HIS A 48 -2.93 2.72 4.30
N TYR A 49 -1.72 3.03 3.86
CA TYR A 49 -0.48 2.85 4.62
C TYR A 49 0.32 4.14 4.61
N CYS A 50 0.59 4.68 5.79
CA CYS A 50 1.53 5.77 5.96
C CYS A 50 2.96 5.20 5.98
N ILE A 51 3.83 5.71 5.11
CA ILE A 51 5.22 5.30 5.03
C ILE A 51 6.10 6.34 5.76
N PRO A 52 7.07 5.90 6.58
CA PRO A 52 8.01 6.80 7.22
C PRO A 52 8.70 7.72 6.21
N ASN A 53 8.83 9.00 6.55
CA ASN A 53 9.52 9.98 5.70
C ASN A 53 11.02 9.64 5.62
N PRO A 54 11.58 9.38 4.41
CA PRO A 54 13.00 9.09 4.24
C PRO A 54 13.96 10.25 4.53
N GLY A 55 13.43 11.44 4.82
CA GLY A 55 14.17 12.65 5.13
C GLY A 55 14.49 13.50 3.91
N PRO A 56 15.01 14.72 4.11
CA PRO A 56 15.23 15.70 3.03
C PRO A 56 16.37 15.32 2.08
N ASN A 57 17.27 14.43 2.49
CA ASN A 57 18.47 14.06 1.70
C ASN A 57 18.18 13.00 0.63
N ARG A 58 16.95 12.47 0.55
CA ARG A 58 16.57 11.41 -0.39
C ARG A 58 15.26 11.72 -1.12
N PRO A 59 15.06 12.91 -1.70
CA PRO A 59 13.74 13.43 -2.06
C PRO A 59 13.04 12.68 -3.21
N THR A 60 13.64 11.63 -3.78
CA THR A 60 13.09 10.88 -4.91
C THR A 60 12.81 9.44 -4.53
N LEU A 61 11.82 8.85 -5.19
CA LEU A 61 11.48 7.44 -5.06
C LEU A 61 11.73 6.74 -6.39
N SER A 62 12.18 5.50 -6.31
CA SER A 62 12.51 4.70 -7.49
C SER A 62 11.57 3.52 -7.69
N LYS A 63 11.09 2.91 -6.60
CA LYS A 63 10.18 1.75 -6.63
C LYS A 63 9.12 1.83 -5.55
N LEU A 64 7.98 1.20 -5.83
CA LEU A 64 6.91 0.92 -4.88
C LEU A 64 6.72 -0.60 -4.79
N ARG A 65 6.46 -1.12 -3.59
CA ARG A 65 6.17 -2.54 -3.35
C ARG A 65 5.02 -2.73 -2.36
N VAL A 66 4.17 -3.71 -2.64
CA VAL A 66 3.10 -4.20 -1.76
C VAL A 66 3.22 -5.73 -1.70
N ASP A 67 3.43 -6.26 -0.50
CA ASP A 67 3.50 -7.70 -0.24
C ASP A 67 2.25 -8.16 0.48
N PHE A 68 1.58 -9.14 -0.09
CA PHE A 68 0.37 -9.71 0.47
C PHE A 68 0.24 -11.22 0.18
N SER A 69 -0.79 -11.80 0.76
CA SER A 69 -1.33 -13.10 0.37
C SER A 69 -2.83 -13.00 0.42
N SER A 70 -3.53 -13.74 -0.42
CA SER A 70 -4.98 -13.63 -0.52
C SER A 70 -5.64 -15.00 -0.72
N GLN A 71 -6.92 -15.05 -0.38
CA GLN A 71 -7.84 -16.10 -0.79
C GLN A 71 -9.10 -15.40 -1.32
N SER A 72 -9.41 -15.63 -2.60
CA SER A 72 -10.58 -15.03 -3.26
C SER A 72 -10.63 -13.50 -3.16
N ALA A 73 -9.47 -12.85 -3.21
CA ALA A 73 -9.35 -11.41 -3.18
C ALA A 73 -8.20 -10.97 -4.11
N THR A 74 -8.33 -9.77 -4.68
CA THR A 74 -7.31 -9.17 -5.52
C THR A 74 -6.95 -7.78 -5.03
N VAL A 75 -5.72 -7.37 -5.32
CA VAL A 75 -5.33 -5.96 -5.36
C VAL A 75 -5.51 -5.49 -6.79
N ASP A 76 -6.49 -4.61 -6.99
CA ASP A 76 -6.85 -4.11 -8.32
C ASP A 76 -6.21 -2.76 -8.63
N LYS A 77 -5.96 -1.95 -7.60
CA LYS A 77 -5.35 -0.62 -7.76
C LYS A 77 -4.35 -0.35 -6.66
N VAL A 78 -3.29 0.35 -7.03
CA VAL A 78 -2.30 0.88 -6.08
C VAL A 78 -2.03 2.33 -6.44
N LYS A 79 -2.12 3.22 -5.47
CA LYS A 79 -1.76 4.63 -5.63
C LYS A 79 -0.74 5.06 -4.60
N LEU A 80 0.05 6.05 -4.99
CA LEU A 80 1.04 6.72 -4.15
C LEU A 80 0.67 8.19 -4.10
N SER A 81 0.57 8.72 -2.88
CA SER A 81 0.24 10.11 -2.63
C SER A 81 1.28 10.78 -1.73
N PHE A 82 1.52 12.07 -1.96
CA PHE A 82 2.30 12.92 -1.07
C PHE A 82 1.42 14.01 -0.48
N ALA A 83 1.27 14.04 0.85
CA ALA A 83 0.34 14.94 1.53
C ALA A 83 -1.06 14.95 0.88
N ASN A 84 -1.61 13.73 0.65
CA ASN A 84 -2.91 13.47 0.03
C ASN A 84 -3.04 13.85 -1.46
N GLU A 85 -1.96 14.30 -2.10
CA GLU A 85 -1.94 14.56 -3.55
C GLU A 85 -1.43 13.31 -4.28
N GLU A 86 -2.25 12.74 -5.16
CA GLU A 86 -1.88 11.58 -5.97
C GLU A 86 -0.70 11.92 -6.90
N LYS A 87 0.33 11.08 -6.88
CA LYS A 87 1.53 11.22 -7.73
C LYS A 87 1.74 10.06 -8.66
N PHE A 88 1.20 8.91 -8.32
CA PHE A 88 1.24 7.73 -9.14
C PHE A 88 0.00 6.90 -8.86
N LYS A 89 -0.48 6.24 -9.92
CA LYS A 89 -1.59 5.32 -9.87
C LYS A 89 -1.34 4.16 -10.84
N ALA A 90 -1.63 2.96 -10.39
CA ALA A 90 -1.76 1.78 -11.21
C ALA A 90 -3.15 1.18 -10.99
N ASP A 91 -3.83 0.88 -12.08
CA ASP A 91 -5.18 0.30 -12.12
C ASP A 91 -5.14 -1.06 -12.84
N ASP A 92 -6.27 -1.76 -12.81
CA ASP A 92 -6.52 -3.02 -13.53
C ASP A 92 -5.45 -4.10 -13.25
N LEU A 93 -4.99 -4.17 -12.00
CA LEU A 93 -3.86 -5.01 -11.61
C LEU A 93 -4.20 -6.49 -11.41
N GLN A 94 -5.37 -6.78 -10.82
CA GLN A 94 -5.85 -8.13 -10.50
C GLN A 94 -4.81 -9.03 -9.79
N MET A 95 -3.98 -8.45 -8.93
CA MET A 95 -2.86 -9.15 -8.29
C MET A 95 -3.33 -9.96 -7.09
N THR A 96 -2.78 -11.16 -6.89
CA THR A 96 -3.19 -12.08 -5.81
C THR A 96 -2.11 -12.32 -4.74
N SER A 97 -0.89 -11.80 -4.92
CA SER A 97 0.22 -12.00 -3.97
C SER A 97 1.15 -10.80 -3.80
N SER A 98 1.62 -10.17 -4.86
CA SER A 98 2.54 -9.05 -4.74
C SER A 98 2.38 -8.06 -5.88
N PHE A 99 2.76 -6.83 -5.61
CA PHE A 99 2.85 -5.76 -6.60
C PHE A 99 4.18 -5.03 -6.44
N GLN A 100 4.88 -4.82 -7.54
CA GLN A 100 6.06 -3.96 -7.58
C GLN A 100 6.08 -3.14 -8.86
N LYS A 101 6.42 -1.85 -8.75
CA LYS A 101 6.51 -0.95 -9.91
C LYS A 101 7.63 0.06 -9.75
N ASP A 102 8.32 0.34 -10.85
CA ASP A 102 9.24 1.47 -10.94
C ASP A 102 8.44 2.78 -11.03
N ILE A 103 8.81 3.76 -10.21
CA ILE A 103 8.11 5.05 -10.05
C ILE A 103 9.07 6.24 -10.18
N ARG A 104 10.18 6.07 -10.91
CA ARG A 104 11.25 7.07 -11.05
C ARG A 104 10.79 8.41 -11.64
N GLU A 105 9.65 8.42 -12.31
CA GLU A 105 9.04 9.62 -12.89
C GLU A 105 8.21 10.43 -11.87
N THR A 106 8.05 9.93 -10.64
CA THR A 106 7.31 10.64 -9.60
C THR A 106 8.07 11.89 -9.14
N PRO A 107 7.37 13.03 -8.95
CA PRO A 107 7.99 14.25 -8.43
C PRO A 107 8.67 14.03 -7.08
N ALA A 108 9.59 14.92 -6.72
CA ALA A 108 10.22 14.85 -5.40
C ALA A 108 9.20 14.94 -4.25
N TYR A 109 9.32 14.08 -3.24
CA TYR A 109 8.54 14.19 -2.01
C TYR A 109 9.27 15.16 -1.05
N THR A 110 8.99 16.46 -1.16
CA THR A 110 9.68 17.48 -0.34
C THR A 110 9.10 17.52 1.07
N ASN A 111 9.59 16.64 1.96
CA ASN A 111 9.17 16.51 3.37
C ASN A 111 7.66 16.27 3.59
N LYS A 112 6.94 15.84 2.55
CA LYS A 112 5.53 15.47 2.63
C LYS A 112 5.39 14.05 3.19
N GLY A 113 4.30 13.80 3.91
CA GLY A 113 3.93 12.44 4.30
C GLY A 113 3.68 11.59 3.06
N ILE A 114 4.22 10.37 3.04
CA ILE A 114 4.06 9.41 1.95
C ILE A 114 2.94 8.46 2.34
N GLU A 115 1.97 8.31 1.45
CA GLU A 115 0.87 7.37 1.61
C GLU A 115 0.86 6.41 0.41
N ILE A 116 0.75 5.11 0.70
CA ILE A 116 0.41 4.10 -0.30
C ILE A 116 -1.00 3.61 0.00
N SER A 117 -1.90 3.73 -0.96
CA SER A 117 -3.25 3.17 -0.85
C SER A 117 -3.42 2.02 -1.82
N VAL A 118 -4.06 0.96 -1.35
CA VAL A 118 -4.29 -0.30 -2.05
C VAL A 118 -5.79 -0.54 -2.13
N TYR A 119 -6.33 -0.66 -3.34
CA TYR A 119 -7.72 -1.01 -3.56
C TYR A 119 -7.85 -2.52 -3.65
N ILE A 120 -8.69 -3.08 -2.79
CA ILE A 120 -8.91 -4.51 -2.69
C ILE A 120 -10.29 -4.82 -3.22
N ALA A 121 -10.42 -5.91 -3.97
CA ALA A 121 -11.69 -6.51 -4.30
C ALA A 121 -11.75 -7.94 -3.71
N PHE A 122 -12.88 -8.28 -3.11
CA PHE A 122 -13.18 -9.59 -2.54
C PHE A 122 -14.28 -10.25 -3.39
N ASP A 123 -14.14 -11.54 -3.67
CA ASP A 123 -15.16 -12.27 -4.45
C ASP A 123 -16.43 -12.53 -3.62
N ASN A 124 -16.27 -12.72 -2.30
CA ASN A 124 -17.34 -13.09 -1.37
C ASN A 124 -16.93 -12.85 0.11
N LEU A 125 -17.85 -13.11 1.05
CA LEU A 125 -17.63 -12.91 2.50
C LEU A 125 -16.54 -13.78 3.15
N ASN A 126 -16.22 -14.95 2.58
CA ASN A 126 -15.19 -15.84 3.11
C ASN A 126 -13.79 -15.47 2.63
N SER A 127 -13.71 -14.50 1.71
CA SER A 127 -12.47 -14.01 1.14
C SER A 127 -11.64 -13.26 2.17
N TRP A 128 -10.33 -13.24 1.96
CA TRP A 128 -9.43 -12.48 2.80
C TRP A 128 -8.17 -12.06 2.05
N ILE A 129 -7.56 -10.99 2.52
CA ILE A 129 -6.22 -10.57 2.12
C ILE A 129 -5.40 -10.26 3.37
N LYS A 130 -4.13 -10.65 3.35
CA LYS A 130 -3.19 -10.48 4.45
C LYS A 130 -1.98 -9.73 3.92
N PHE A 131 -1.82 -8.48 4.32
CA PHE A 131 -0.67 -7.67 3.96
C PHE A 131 0.49 -7.95 4.93
N GLN A 132 1.68 -8.22 4.40
CA GLN A 132 2.89 -8.36 5.22
C GLN A 132 3.66 -7.04 5.31
N SER A 133 3.84 -6.35 4.18
CA SER A 133 4.59 -5.09 4.11
C SER A 133 4.19 -4.24 2.93
N VAL A 134 4.34 -2.93 3.09
CA VAL A 134 4.18 -1.93 2.03
C VAL A 134 5.33 -0.95 2.12
N GLY A 135 5.88 -0.52 0.99
CA GLY A 135 7.01 0.41 1.04
C GLY A 135 7.47 0.99 -0.28
N VAL A 136 8.44 1.89 -0.16
CA VAL A 136 9.08 2.61 -1.27
C VAL A 136 10.59 2.50 -1.18
N LEU A 137 11.26 2.50 -2.33
CA LEU A 137 12.71 2.50 -2.43
C LEU A 137 13.20 3.91 -2.77
N THR A 138 14.08 4.44 -1.96
CA THR A 138 14.91 5.59 -2.32
C THR A 138 16.15 5.10 -3.08
N PRO A 139 16.56 5.78 -4.17
CA PRO A 139 17.79 5.43 -4.89
C PRO A 139 19.04 5.72 -4.05
#